data_AF-A0AAP5Q7L7-F1
#
_entry.id   AF-A0AAP5Q7L7-F1
#
_cell.length_a   1.000
_cell.length_b   1.000
_cell.length_c   1.000
_cell.angle_alpha   90.00
_cell.angle_beta   90.00
_cell.angle_gamma   90.00
#
_symmetry.space_group_name_H-M   'P 1'
#
loop_
_entity.id
_entity.type
_entity.pdbx_description
1 polymer ?
#
loop_
_entity_poly.entity_id
_entity_poly.type
_entity_poly.pdbx_seq_one_letter_code
_entity_poly.pdbx_strand_id
1 'polypeptide(L)' 'MTIAYKRASHADADLEAQRVDLVAFGRPFISNPDLVSKFESGRDLAAPDASTFYTPGEKGYTDY' A
#
# COMPACT_ATOMS: atom_id res chain seq x y z
N MET A 1 17.88 -2.33 -8.14
CA MET A 1 16.65 -2.90 -8.72
C MET A 1 15.49 -2.39 -7.89
N THR A 2 14.94 -1.24 -8.28
CA THR A 2 13.87 -0.57 -7.53
C THR A 2 12.59 -1.37 -7.73
N ILE A 3 12.04 -1.91 -6.64
CA ILE A 3 10.69 -2.49 -6.63
C ILE A 3 9.73 -1.30 -6.59
N ALA A 4 9.58 -0.60 -7.71
CA ALA A 4 8.43 0.28 -7.90
C ALA A 4 7.20 -0.63 -7.82
N TYR A 5 6.44 -0.51 -6.75
CA TYR A 5 5.31 -1.36 -6.46
C TYR A 5 4.33 -1.32 -7.65
N LYS A 6 4.35 -2.37 -8.47
CA LYS A 6 3.54 -2.62 -9.67
C LYS A 6 2.02 -2.71 -9.41
N ARG A 7 1.55 -2.26 -8.25
CA ARG A 7 0.18 -2.41 -7.75
C ARG A 7 -0.70 -1.19 -8.00
N ALA A 8 -0.16 0.03 -7.93
CA ALA A 8 -0.90 1.23 -8.36
C ALA A 8 -1.25 1.11 -9.85
N SER A 9 -0.29 0.67 -10.68
CA SER A 9 -0.49 0.54 -12.13
C SER A 9 -1.61 -0.43 -12.56
N HIS A 10 -1.95 -1.43 -11.74
CA HIS A 10 -3.10 -2.31 -12.05
C HIS A 10 -4.42 -1.69 -11.58
N ALA A 11 -4.41 -0.99 -10.45
CA ALA A 11 -5.58 -0.26 -9.97
C ALA A 11 -5.99 0.82 -10.97
N ASP A 12 -5.03 1.61 -11.45
CA ASP A 12 -5.25 2.63 -12.47
C ASP A 12 -5.80 2.02 -13.77
N ALA A 13 -5.20 0.91 -14.23
CA ALA A 13 -5.66 0.22 -15.45
C ALA A 13 -7.09 -0.32 -15.33
N ASP A 14 -7.49 -0.88 -14.18
CA ASP A 14 -8.85 -1.40 -13.99
C ASP A 14 -9.89 -0.27 -13.85
N LEU A 15 -9.51 0.88 -13.27
CA LEU A 15 -10.33 2.09 -13.22
C LEU A 15 -10.50 2.70 -14.62
N GLU A 16 -9.41 2.86 -15.37
CA GLU A 16 -9.43 3.36 -16.76
C GLU A 16 -10.26 2.46 -17.68
N ALA A 17 -10.19 1.16 -17.48
CA ALA A 17 -11.01 0.17 -18.20
C ALA A 17 -12.46 0.10 -17.71
N GLN A 18 -12.86 0.94 -16.74
CA GLN A 18 -14.20 0.97 -16.12
C GLN A 18 -14.68 -0.40 -15.60
N ARG A 19 -13.76 -1.23 -15.11
CA ARG A 19 -14.08 -2.56 -14.56
C ARG A 19 -14.55 -2.51 -13.12
N VAL A 20 -14.14 -1.47 -12.41
CA VAL A 20 -14.40 -1.24 -11.00
C VAL A 20 -14.62 0.25 -10.76
N ASP A 21 -15.39 0.60 -9.74
CA ASP A 21 -15.53 1.99 -9.30
C ASP A 21 -14.46 2.39 -8.28
N LEU A 22 -13.94 1.42 -7.53
CA LEU A 22 -13.00 1.62 -6.41
C LEU A 22 -12.04 0.44 -6.25
N VAL A 23 -10.85 0.71 -5.75
CA VAL A 23 -9.84 -0.29 -5.38
C VAL A 23 -9.44 -0.11 -3.91
N ALA A 24 -9.49 -1.19 -3.13
CA ALA A 24 -9.08 -1.20 -1.73
C ALA A 24 -7.66 -1.76 -1.57
N PHE A 25 -6.84 -1.10 -0.75
CA PHE A 25 -5.49 -1.54 -0.43
C PHE A 25 -5.40 -1.97 1.05
N GLY A 26 -5.12 -3.25 1.29
CA GLY A 26 -4.91 -3.78 2.64
C GLY A 26 -3.45 -3.65 3.09
N ARG A 27 -2.63 -4.66 2.76
CA ARG A 27 -1.21 -4.75 3.19
C ARG A 27 -0.36 -3.49 2.93
N PRO A 28 -0.49 -2.77 1.80
CA PRO A 28 0.25 -1.53 1.61
C PRO A 28 -0.11 -0.44 2.62
N PHE A 29 -1.37 -0.38 3.07
CA PHE A 29 -1.84 0.61 4.03
C PHE A 29 -1.37 0.30 5.45
N ILE A 30 -1.19 -0.99 5.80
CA ILE A 30 -0.61 -1.40 7.08
C ILE A 30 0.74 -0.72 7.31
N SER A 31 1.65 -0.80 6.33
CA SER A 31 3.00 -0.27 6.46
C SER A 31 3.20 1.15 5.96
N ASN A 32 2.14 1.81 5.48
CA ASN A 32 2.21 3.17 4.94
C ASN A 32 0.96 3.93 5.39
N PRO A 33 0.95 4.51 6.60
CA PRO A 33 -0.19 5.32 7.05
C PRO A 33 -0.46 6.53 6.14
N ASP A 34 0.57 7.00 5.43
CA ASP A 34 0.51 8.07 4.43
C ASP A 34 0.41 7.57 2.97
N LEU A 35 -0.16 6.36 2.75
CA LEU A 35 -0.20 5.69 1.44
C LEU A 35 -0.74 6.58 0.32
N VAL A 36 -1.81 7.35 0.59
CA VAL A 36 -2.43 8.25 -0.40
C VAL A 36 -1.41 9.29 -0.87
N SER A 37 -0.78 10.02 0.06
CA SER A 37 0.21 11.03 -0.29
C SER A 37 1.44 10.43 -0.97
N LYS A 38 1.82 9.18 -0.65
CA LYS A 38 2.90 8.47 -1.37
C LYS A 38 2.51 8.14 -2.81
N PHE A 39 1.27 7.71 -3.07
CA PHE A 39 0.77 7.52 -4.44
C PHE A 39 0.74 8.83 -5.23
N GLU A 40 0.21 9.91 -4.66
CA GLU A 40 0.13 11.22 -5.33
C GLU A 40 1.52 11.77 -5.71
N SER A 41 2.52 11.54 -4.87
CA SER A 41 3.89 12.05 -5.06
C SER A 41 4.85 11.06 -5.71
N GLY A 42 4.41 9.84 -6.02
CA GLY A 42 5.26 8.78 -6.56
C GLY A 42 6.39 8.34 -5.61
N ARG A 43 6.23 8.53 -4.30
CA ARG A 43 7.23 8.12 -3.29
C ARG A 43 7.21 6.60 -3.07
N ASP A 44 8.37 6.06 -2.71
CA ASP A 44 8.51 4.65 -2.40
C ASP A 44 7.67 4.22 -1.19
N LEU A 45 7.12 3.01 -1.26
CA LEU A 45 6.34 2.40 -0.18
C LEU A 45 7.25 1.57 0.73
N ALA A 46 7.01 1.65 2.04
CA ALA A 46 7.61 0.74 3.00
C ALA A 46 7.01 -0.66 2.84
N ALA A 47 7.88 -1.68 2.79
CA ALA A 47 7.45 -3.07 2.72
C ALA A 47 6.86 -3.48 4.07
N PRO A 48 5.67 -4.12 4.09
CA PRO A 48 5.11 -4.62 5.33
C PRO A 48 5.90 -5.82 5.85
N ASP A 49 6.04 -5.91 7.17
CA ASP A 49 6.55 -7.10 7.86
C ASP A 49 5.36 -8.00 8.22
N ALA A 50 5.22 -9.11 7.51
CA ALA A 50 4.11 -10.04 7.75
C ALA A 50 4.18 -10.74 9.11
N SER A 51 5.36 -10.78 9.75
CA SER A 51 5.53 -11.40 11.07
C SER A 51 4.90 -10.58 12.20
N THR A 52 4.58 -9.30 11.94
CA THR A 52 4.04 -8.36 12.94
C THR A 52 2.56 -8.03 12.73
N PHE A 53 1.88 -8.60 11.73
CA PHE A 53 0.48 -8.26 11.44
C PHE A 53 -0.50 -8.59 12.58
N TYR A 54 -0.18 -9.62 13.36
CA TYR A 54 -1.06 -10.15 14.41
C TYR A 54 -0.28 -10.36 15.70
N THR A 55 0.46 -9.34 16.12
CA THR A 55 1.22 -9.34 17.37
C THR A 55 0.64 -8.32 18.36
N PRO A 56 0.69 -8.59 19.67
CA PRO A 56 0.31 -7.58 20.66
C PRO A 56 1.33 -6.44 20.70
N GLY A 57 0.87 -5.24 21.02
CA GLY A 57 1.70 -4.05 21.15
C GLY A 57 1.82 -3.23 19.87
N GLU A 58 2.71 -2.25 19.88
CA GLU A 58 2.82 -1.20 18.85
C GLU A 58 3.53 -1.66 17.58
N LYS A 59 4.40 -2.68 17.71
CA LYS A 59 5.29 -3.14 16.65
C LYS A 59 4.52 -3.68 15.45
N GLY A 60 4.72 -3.06 14.28
CA GLY A 60 4.03 -3.38 13.04
C GLY A 60 2.55 -3.01 13.06
N TYR A 61 2.14 -2.09 13.94
CA TYR A 61 0.77 -1.61 14.04
C TYR A 61 0.70 -0.08 14.00
N THR A 62 1.38 0.60 14.92
CA THR A 62 1.39 2.08 15.02
C THR A 62 2.76 2.71 14.85
N ASP A 63 3.81 1.91 14.67
CA ASP A 63 5.21 2.36 14.58
C ASP A 63 5.76 2.35 13.13
N TYR A 64 4.86 2.38 12.14
CA TYR A 64 5.21 2.55 10.72
C TYR A 64 5.42 4.01 10.33
#